data_AF-A0A2E6C0U7-F1
#
_entry.id   AF-A0A2E6C0U7-F1
#
_cell.length_a   1.000
_cell.length_b   1.000
_cell.length_c   1.000
_cell.angle_alpha   90.00
_cell.angle_beta   90.00
_cell.angle_gamma   90.00
#
_symmetry.space_group_name_H-M   'P 1'
#
loop_
_entity.id
_entity.type
_entity.pdbx_description
1 polymer ?
#
loop_
_entity_poly.entity_id
_entity_poly.type
_entity_poly.pdbx_seq_one_letter_code
_entity_poly.pdbx_strand_id
1 'polypeptide(L)'
;MRVVASVLCLLLVVPLVGANYETGDESWRDIEVDMSGWNDGPELEGSPMDNPRPGDAVLTIDVSYKPSHLGAEVQGQIVIELFEEWAPNTTTNMIKNVENQIYNGIFFHRVIDDFVTQAGDPTCKTLGVYPATSASCGSGGTGETVDMEHHENLSHVDGAIGMARSQDPDSADSQWYIAETEAHGLDPENRDDEGYVTFGIVRNGMSHIRAIATVPTTDDPSGEEIVVNPASTAGRPIWEVHISKVEMIGVIPYVDEPAKDETQSFLSTTAGKITVSVVMIGLGAVGYVFYAGSRVEEPDAILLDEN
;
A
#
# COMPACT_ATOMS: atom_id res chain seq x y z
N MET A 1 47.18 -44.03 37.60
CA MET A 1 46.91 -43.45 36.27
C MET A 1 45.48 -43.78 35.87
N ARG A 2 44.57 -42.82 35.97
CA ARG A 2 43.25 -42.84 35.31
C ARG A 2 43.03 -41.44 34.77
N VAL A 3 43.08 -41.34 33.44
CA VAL A 3 43.03 -40.10 32.66
C VAL A 3 41.57 -39.65 32.55
N VAL A 4 41.36 -38.36 32.83
CA VAL A 4 40.10 -37.64 32.66
C VAL A 4 39.92 -37.35 31.17
N ALA A 5 38.77 -37.72 30.60
CA ALA A 5 38.36 -37.32 29.26
C ALA A 5 37.39 -36.16 29.37
N SER A 6 37.89 -34.95 29.09
CA SER A 6 37.07 -33.75 28.87
C SER A 6 36.83 -33.62 27.36
N VAL A 7 35.59 -33.82 26.93
CA VAL A 7 35.16 -33.58 25.56
C VAL A 7 34.85 -32.08 25.43
N LEU A 8 35.77 -31.35 24.79
CA LEU A 8 35.59 -29.95 24.44
C LEU A 8 34.77 -29.90 23.13
N CYS A 9 33.48 -29.58 23.25
CA CYS A 9 32.60 -29.38 22.10
C CYS A 9 32.91 -28.01 21.49
N LEU A 10 33.65 -28.01 20.38
CA LEU A 10 33.96 -26.80 19.61
C LEU A 10 32.70 -26.42 18.82
N LEU A 11 31.92 -25.46 19.34
CA LEU A 11 30.81 -24.84 18.63
C LEU A 11 31.38 -24.02 17.46
N LEU A 12 31.22 -24.55 16.25
CA LEU A 12 31.39 -23.81 15.01
C LEU A 12 30.26 -22.78 14.93
N VAL A 13 30.60 -21.51 15.17
CA VAL A 13 29.72 -20.38 14.87
C VAL A 13 29.68 -20.27 13.35
N VAL A 14 28.65 -20.83 12.74
CA VAL A 14 28.29 -20.51 11.36
C VAL A 14 27.61 -19.13 11.42
N PRO A 15 28.08 -18.13 10.67
CA PRO A 15 27.34 -16.88 10.56
C PRO A 15 25.96 -17.19 9.99
N LEU A 16 24.92 -16.70 10.67
CA LEU A 16 23.53 -16.72 10.22
C LEU A 16 23.49 -15.88 8.93
N VAL A 17 23.63 -16.55 7.78
CA VAL A 17 23.30 -15.97 6.49
C VAL A 17 21.78 -15.89 6.49
N GLY A 18 21.23 -14.67 6.37
CA GLY A 18 19.80 -14.45 6.21
C GLY A 18 19.27 -15.37 5.14
N ALA A 19 18.10 -15.96 5.38
CA ALA A 19 17.44 -16.77 4.38
C ALA A 19 17.29 -15.94 3.10
N ASN A 20 18.02 -16.32 2.05
CA ASN A 20 17.72 -15.85 0.71
C ASN A 20 16.41 -16.52 0.31
N TYR A 21 15.29 -15.85 0.57
CA TYR A 21 13.98 -16.23 0.09
C TYR A 21 13.92 -15.89 -1.40
N GLU A 22 14.30 -16.83 -2.27
CA GLU A 22 14.24 -16.63 -3.72
C GLU A 22 12.77 -16.56 -4.15
N THR A 23 12.33 -15.37 -4.57
CA THR A 23 11.11 -15.14 -5.37
C THR A 23 11.31 -15.70 -6.78
N GLY A 24 10.23 -16.02 -7.48
CA GLY A 24 10.23 -16.75 -8.75
C GLY A 24 10.55 -15.89 -9.97
N ASP A 25 9.70 -15.97 -11.00
CA ASP A 25 9.76 -15.14 -12.19
C ASP A 25 9.12 -13.77 -11.89
N GLU A 26 9.95 -12.82 -11.46
CA GLU A 26 9.53 -11.45 -11.14
C GLU A 26 9.36 -10.54 -12.38
N SER A 27 9.02 -11.09 -13.55
CA SER A 27 8.79 -10.29 -14.77
C SER A 27 7.71 -9.21 -14.61
N TRP A 28 6.83 -9.33 -13.62
CA TRP A 28 5.89 -8.28 -13.24
C TRP A 28 6.60 -7.02 -12.72
N ARG A 29 7.80 -7.10 -12.15
CA ARG A 29 8.55 -5.92 -11.67
C ARG A 29 8.98 -4.98 -12.80
N ASP A 30 9.05 -5.45 -14.04
CA ASP A 30 9.33 -4.63 -15.22
C ASP A 30 8.09 -3.87 -15.75
N ILE A 31 6.93 -4.05 -15.11
CA ILE A 31 5.66 -3.45 -15.51
C ILE A 31 5.30 -2.33 -14.54
N GLU A 32 5.21 -1.10 -15.05
CA GLU A 32 4.62 0.01 -14.31
C GLU A 32 3.08 -0.03 -14.43
N VAL A 33 2.38 0.04 -13.29
CA VAL A 33 0.91 0.00 -13.28
C VAL A 33 0.30 1.34 -13.69
N ASP A 34 -0.82 1.29 -14.42
CA ASP A 34 -1.63 2.47 -14.73
C ASP A 34 -2.59 2.77 -13.57
N MET A 35 -2.30 3.84 -12.84
CA MET A 35 -3.10 4.28 -11.68
C MET A 35 -4.25 5.24 -12.06
N SER A 36 -4.40 5.61 -13.33
CA SER A 36 -5.37 6.65 -13.75
C SER A 36 -6.83 6.28 -13.50
N GLY A 37 -7.12 4.98 -13.37
CA GLY A 37 -8.45 4.44 -13.08
C GLY A 37 -8.72 4.17 -11.60
N TRP A 38 -7.75 4.39 -10.70
CA TRP A 38 -7.90 4.09 -9.28
C TRP A 38 -8.61 5.23 -8.56
N ASN A 39 -9.91 5.05 -8.31
CA ASN A 39 -10.78 6.07 -7.72
C ASN A 39 -11.65 5.55 -6.57
N ASP A 40 -11.49 4.28 -6.20
CA ASP A 40 -12.20 3.61 -5.11
C ASP A 40 -11.20 3.15 -4.03
N GLY A 41 -10.45 4.12 -3.51
CA GLY A 41 -9.46 3.93 -2.46
C GLY A 41 -10.03 4.11 -1.04
N PRO A 42 -9.16 4.07 -0.03
CA PRO A 42 -9.53 4.27 1.37
C PRO A 42 -9.86 5.73 1.68
N GLU A 43 -10.51 5.95 2.81
CA GLU A 43 -10.60 7.27 3.42
C GLU A 43 -9.22 7.68 3.95
N LEU A 44 -8.74 8.86 3.55
CA LEU A 44 -7.41 9.34 3.87
C LEU A 44 -7.41 10.11 5.20
N GLU A 45 -6.42 9.83 6.04
CA GLU A 45 -6.28 10.41 7.38
C GLU A 45 -4.97 11.21 7.58
N GLY A 46 -4.14 11.34 6.54
CA GLY A 46 -2.86 12.03 6.60
C GLY A 46 -1.68 11.13 6.99
N SER A 47 -1.85 9.81 6.88
CA SER A 47 -0.80 8.83 7.11
C SER A 47 0.25 8.86 5.99
N PRO A 48 1.52 8.50 6.24
CA PRO A 48 2.50 8.25 5.18
C PRO A 48 2.00 7.27 4.12
N MET A 49 1.11 6.33 4.48
CA MET A 49 0.52 5.33 3.59
C MET A 49 -0.43 5.93 2.53
N ASP A 50 -0.92 7.16 2.73
CA ASP A 50 -1.85 7.82 1.79
C ASP A 50 -1.26 7.99 0.39
N ASN A 51 0.07 8.09 0.30
CA ASN A 51 0.77 8.36 -0.95
C ASN A 51 1.37 7.07 -1.53
N PRO A 52 1.10 6.73 -2.80
CA PRO A 52 1.78 5.66 -3.50
C PRO A 52 3.29 5.87 -3.54
N ARG A 53 4.05 4.78 -3.35
CA ARG A 53 5.52 4.83 -3.31
C ARG A 53 6.12 4.20 -4.57
N PRO A 54 6.90 4.96 -5.35
CA PRO A 54 7.53 4.43 -6.57
C PRO A 54 8.36 3.16 -6.33
N GLY A 55 8.13 2.16 -7.16
CA GLY A 55 8.81 0.86 -7.09
C GLY A 55 8.13 -0.17 -6.20
N ASP A 56 7.17 0.22 -5.35
CA ASP A 56 6.44 -0.73 -4.49
C ASP A 56 5.61 -1.69 -5.34
N ALA A 57 5.65 -2.98 -4.97
CA ALA A 57 4.89 -4.03 -5.64
C ALA A 57 3.38 -3.83 -5.52
N VAL A 58 2.67 -4.17 -6.59
CA VAL A 58 1.21 -4.09 -6.68
C VAL A 58 0.63 -5.43 -7.06
N LEU A 59 -0.39 -5.86 -6.31
CA LEU A 59 -1.15 -7.06 -6.59
C LEU A 59 -2.63 -6.77 -6.80
N THR A 60 -3.33 -7.72 -7.41
CA THR A 60 -4.78 -7.73 -7.53
C THR A 60 -5.37 -8.96 -6.88
N ILE A 61 -6.58 -8.80 -6.32
CA ILE A 61 -7.41 -9.87 -5.79
C ILE A 61 -8.74 -9.84 -6.56
N ASP A 62 -8.98 -10.87 -7.36
CA ASP A 62 -10.25 -11.07 -8.06
C ASP A 62 -11.23 -11.81 -7.12
N VAL A 63 -12.37 -11.17 -6.84
CA VAL A 63 -13.37 -11.65 -5.90
C VAL A 63 -14.72 -11.89 -6.56
N SER A 64 -15.48 -12.84 -6.03
CA SER A 64 -16.91 -12.99 -6.33
C SER A 64 -17.70 -13.29 -5.05
N TYR A 65 -18.84 -12.62 -4.89
CA TYR A 65 -19.64 -12.72 -3.66
C TYR A 65 -21.09 -12.36 -3.90
N LYS A 66 -21.94 -12.67 -2.92
CA LYS A 66 -23.35 -12.25 -2.89
C LYS A 66 -23.59 -11.31 -1.71
N PRO A 67 -23.95 -10.04 -1.95
CA PRO A 67 -24.12 -9.05 -0.88
C PRO A 67 -25.34 -9.34 0.01
N SER A 68 -26.32 -10.11 -0.49
CA SER A 68 -27.47 -10.52 0.30
C SER A 68 -28.11 -11.78 -0.29
N HIS A 69 -29.04 -12.38 0.46
CA HIS A 69 -29.77 -13.58 0.03
C HIS A 69 -30.45 -13.43 -1.34
N LEU A 70 -30.97 -12.24 -1.62
CA LEU A 70 -31.67 -11.92 -2.87
C LEU A 70 -30.78 -11.15 -3.86
N GLY A 71 -29.53 -10.87 -3.48
CA GLY A 71 -28.56 -10.18 -4.32
C GLY A 71 -28.10 -11.04 -5.49
N ALA A 72 -27.89 -10.40 -6.64
CA ALA A 72 -27.12 -11.01 -7.70
C ALA A 72 -25.66 -11.20 -7.25
N GLU A 73 -24.99 -12.18 -7.85
CA GLU A 73 -23.55 -12.33 -7.68
C GLU A 73 -22.83 -11.11 -8.26
N VAL A 74 -21.87 -10.59 -7.50
CA VAL A 74 -20.99 -9.49 -7.87
C VAL A 74 -19.60 -10.07 -8.10
N GLN A 75 -18.93 -9.62 -9.15
CA GLN A 75 -17.52 -9.85 -9.40
C GLN A 75 -16.79 -8.52 -9.26
N GLY A 76 -15.62 -8.54 -8.65
CA GLY A 76 -14.86 -7.34 -8.35
C GLY A 76 -13.36 -7.61 -8.36
N GLN A 77 -12.59 -6.54 -8.45
CA GLN A 77 -11.14 -6.58 -8.33
C GLN A 77 -10.71 -5.57 -7.28
N ILE A 78 -9.84 -6.01 -6.38
CA ILE A 78 -9.22 -5.17 -5.34
C ILE A 78 -7.74 -5.04 -5.71
N VAL A 79 -7.23 -3.82 -5.72
CA VAL A 79 -5.82 -3.51 -6.03
C VAL A 79 -5.12 -3.11 -4.73
N ILE A 80 -3.99 -3.72 -4.43
CA ILE A 80 -3.22 -3.50 -3.21
C ILE A 80 -1.78 -3.13 -3.56
N GLU A 81 -1.28 -2.09 -2.91
CA GLU A 81 0.14 -1.72 -2.88
C GLU A 81 0.79 -2.33 -1.63
N LEU A 82 2.00 -2.89 -1.78
CA LEU A 82 2.79 -3.50 -0.71
C LEU A 82 4.00 -2.62 -0.39
N PHE A 83 4.14 -2.23 0.88
CA PHE A 83 5.18 -1.29 1.32
C PHE A 83 6.54 -1.99 1.55
N GLU A 84 7.21 -2.38 0.47
CA GLU A 84 8.41 -3.23 0.51
C GLU A 84 9.58 -2.63 1.29
N GLU A 85 9.74 -1.31 1.31
CA GLU A 85 10.81 -0.68 2.11
C GLU A 85 10.49 -0.67 3.61
N TRP A 86 9.21 -0.59 3.99
CA TRP A 86 8.81 -0.47 5.39
C TRP A 86 8.60 -1.83 6.07
N ALA A 87 8.14 -2.85 5.33
CA ALA A 87 7.96 -4.22 5.83
C ALA A 87 8.52 -5.28 4.87
N PRO A 88 9.84 -5.26 4.58
CA PRO A 88 10.45 -6.08 3.53
C PRO A 88 10.27 -7.59 3.69
N ASN A 89 10.33 -8.13 4.91
CA ASN A 89 10.19 -9.58 5.11
C ASN A 89 8.73 -9.99 4.92
N THR A 90 7.81 -9.18 5.41
CA THR A 90 6.37 -9.43 5.34
C THR A 90 5.86 -9.32 3.89
N THR A 91 6.27 -8.29 3.17
CA THR A 91 5.91 -8.14 1.74
C THR A 91 6.54 -9.23 0.89
N THR A 92 7.80 -9.61 1.14
CA THR A 92 8.45 -10.74 0.44
C THR A 92 7.67 -12.03 0.63
N ASN A 93 7.19 -12.31 1.85
CA ASN A 93 6.36 -13.47 2.13
C ASN A 93 5.02 -13.42 1.38
N MET A 94 4.33 -12.27 1.36
CA MET A 94 3.10 -12.09 0.58
C MET A 94 3.37 -12.34 -0.92
N ILE A 95 4.39 -11.71 -1.50
CA ILE A 95 4.76 -11.86 -2.92
C ILE A 95 5.03 -13.34 -3.24
N LYS A 96 5.84 -14.02 -2.42
CA LYS A 96 6.11 -15.46 -2.59
C LYS A 96 4.83 -16.29 -2.56
N ASN A 97 3.91 -16.00 -1.66
CA ASN A 97 2.65 -16.72 -1.53
C ASN A 97 1.71 -16.49 -2.74
N VAL A 98 1.69 -15.27 -3.28
CA VAL A 98 0.99 -14.93 -4.53
C VAL A 98 1.61 -15.68 -5.72
N GLU A 99 2.93 -15.64 -5.87
CA GLU A 99 3.65 -16.32 -6.96
C GLU A 99 3.48 -17.84 -6.91
N ASN A 100 3.43 -18.42 -5.71
CA ASN A 100 3.13 -19.84 -5.50
C ASN A 100 1.63 -20.16 -5.61
N GLN A 101 0.79 -19.18 -5.93
CA GLN A 101 -0.65 -19.32 -6.18
C GLN A 101 -1.43 -19.93 -5.00
N ILE A 102 -0.93 -19.81 -3.77
CA ILE A 102 -1.56 -20.47 -2.62
C ILE A 102 -2.95 -19.88 -2.33
N TYR A 103 -3.15 -18.61 -2.68
CA TYR A 103 -4.39 -17.87 -2.50
C TYR A 103 -5.44 -18.15 -3.58
N ASN A 104 -5.09 -18.84 -4.67
CA ASN A 104 -6.06 -19.09 -5.74
C ASN A 104 -7.12 -20.11 -5.31
N GLY A 105 -8.38 -19.69 -5.39
CA GLY A 105 -9.55 -20.50 -5.05
C GLY A 105 -9.84 -20.64 -3.57
N ILE A 106 -9.22 -19.81 -2.72
CA ILE A 106 -9.63 -19.69 -1.30
C ILE A 106 -10.83 -18.75 -1.19
N PHE A 107 -11.34 -18.55 0.02
CA PHE A 107 -12.36 -17.54 0.32
C PHE A 107 -12.01 -16.74 1.58
N PHE A 108 -12.66 -15.59 1.76
CA PHE A 108 -12.64 -14.88 3.04
C PHE A 108 -13.36 -15.71 4.10
N HIS A 109 -12.60 -16.27 5.02
CA HIS A 109 -13.13 -17.24 5.98
C HIS A 109 -13.66 -16.58 7.25
N ARG A 110 -13.34 -15.30 7.47
CA ARG A 110 -13.81 -14.47 8.58
C ARG A 110 -14.00 -13.03 8.12
N VAL A 111 -15.19 -12.50 8.37
CA VAL A 111 -15.62 -11.14 8.01
C VAL A 111 -16.33 -10.56 9.22
N ILE A 112 -15.86 -9.42 9.72
CA ILE A 112 -16.43 -8.73 10.88
C ILE A 112 -16.69 -7.29 10.46
N ASP A 113 -17.97 -6.95 10.33
CA ASP A 113 -18.44 -5.63 9.85
C ASP A 113 -17.90 -4.51 10.75
N ASP A 114 -17.43 -3.45 10.11
CA ASP A 114 -16.79 -2.30 10.77
C ASP A 114 -15.46 -2.66 11.47
N PHE A 115 -14.78 -3.68 10.95
CA PHE A 115 -13.48 -4.11 11.46
C PHE A 115 -12.57 -4.65 10.35
N VAL A 116 -12.63 -5.95 10.05
CA VAL A 116 -11.70 -6.58 9.11
C VAL A 116 -12.32 -7.75 8.32
N THR A 117 -11.84 -7.89 7.09
CA THR A 117 -12.09 -9.02 6.19
C THR A 117 -10.83 -9.87 6.08
N GLN A 118 -10.86 -11.11 6.60
CA GLN A 118 -9.70 -11.99 6.76
C GLN A 118 -9.73 -13.20 5.80
N ALA A 119 -8.57 -13.47 5.19
CA ALA A 119 -8.33 -14.55 4.24
C ALA A 119 -6.88 -15.08 4.35
N GLY A 120 -6.41 -15.77 3.32
CA GLY A 120 -5.02 -16.21 3.19
C GLY A 120 -4.68 -17.60 3.74
N ASP A 121 -5.65 -18.34 4.28
CA ASP A 121 -5.45 -19.74 4.66
C ASP A 121 -5.61 -20.67 3.43
N PRO A 122 -4.56 -21.38 2.98
CA PRO A 122 -4.63 -22.25 1.79
C PRO A 122 -5.56 -23.45 1.96
N THR A 123 -5.95 -23.78 3.19
CA THR A 123 -6.89 -24.86 3.51
C THR A 123 -8.36 -24.41 3.48
N CYS A 124 -8.61 -23.10 3.42
CA CYS A 124 -9.95 -22.53 3.26
C CYS A 124 -10.40 -22.59 1.80
N LYS A 125 -10.63 -23.81 1.31
CA LYS A 125 -11.17 -24.10 -0.02
C LYS A 125 -12.44 -24.91 0.09
N THR A 126 -13.41 -24.59 -0.77
CA THR A 126 -14.70 -25.29 -0.82
C THR A 126 -14.52 -26.74 -1.27
N LEU A 127 -15.04 -27.68 -0.48
CA LEU A 127 -15.08 -29.11 -0.77
C LEU A 127 -16.45 -29.48 -1.35
N GLY A 128 -16.59 -29.35 -2.67
CA GLY A 128 -17.83 -29.64 -3.39
C GLY A 128 -18.78 -28.46 -3.38
N VAL A 129 -19.50 -28.23 -2.27
CA VAL A 129 -20.48 -27.14 -2.14
C VAL A 129 -20.25 -26.39 -0.83
N TYR A 130 -20.12 -25.06 -0.92
CA TYR A 130 -20.00 -24.20 0.25
C TYR A 130 -21.22 -24.38 1.18
N PRO A 131 -21.06 -24.45 2.51
CA PRO A 131 -19.87 -24.12 3.30
C PRO A 131 -18.90 -25.27 3.58
N ALA A 132 -19.05 -26.44 2.94
CA ALA A 132 -18.16 -27.58 3.19
C ALA A 132 -16.69 -27.20 2.86
N THR A 133 -15.78 -27.36 3.82
CA THR A 133 -14.36 -26.97 3.73
C THR A 133 -13.50 -27.90 4.58
N SER A 134 -12.17 -27.78 4.52
CA SER A 134 -11.27 -28.44 5.47
C SER A 134 -11.58 -28.02 6.92
N ALA A 135 -11.50 -28.97 7.86
CA ALA A 135 -11.61 -28.68 9.29
C ALA A 135 -10.46 -27.82 9.84
N SER A 136 -9.36 -27.69 9.08
CA SER A 136 -8.23 -26.82 9.41
C SER A 136 -8.41 -25.38 8.92
N CYS A 137 -9.48 -25.07 8.18
CA CYS A 137 -9.69 -23.73 7.64
C CYS A 137 -9.88 -22.71 8.78
N GLY A 138 -9.09 -21.64 8.73
CA GLY A 138 -8.96 -20.59 9.74
C GLY A 138 -7.80 -20.81 10.72
N SER A 139 -7.23 -22.02 10.75
CA SER A 139 -6.07 -22.37 11.59
C SER A 139 -4.89 -22.91 10.78
N GLY A 140 -4.98 -22.90 9.45
CA GLY A 140 -3.94 -23.35 8.55
C GLY A 140 -2.91 -22.27 8.23
N GLY A 141 -2.08 -22.57 7.24
CA GLY A 141 -0.96 -21.75 6.81
C GLY A 141 -0.09 -22.53 5.84
N THR A 142 1.04 -21.95 5.43
CA THR A 142 2.07 -22.66 4.64
C THR A 142 3.00 -23.50 5.53
N GLY A 143 3.07 -23.15 6.82
CA GLY A 143 4.04 -23.69 7.78
C GLY A 143 5.36 -22.89 7.83
N GLU A 144 5.49 -21.82 7.04
CA GLU A 144 6.62 -20.90 7.06
C GLU A 144 6.17 -19.58 7.70
N THR A 145 6.72 -19.26 8.88
CA THR A 145 6.36 -18.04 9.59
C THR A 145 7.32 -16.89 9.27
N VAL A 146 6.83 -15.66 9.49
CA VAL A 146 7.59 -14.42 9.36
C VAL A 146 7.64 -13.73 10.72
N ASP A 147 8.83 -13.27 11.09
CA ASP A 147 9.05 -12.50 12.31
C ASP A 147 8.27 -11.17 12.26
N MET A 148 7.83 -10.69 13.41
CA MET A 148 7.09 -9.45 13.54
C MET A 148 7.92 -8.24 13.07
N GLU A 149 7.34 -7.41 12.19
CA GLU A 149 8.03 -6.34 11.48
C GLU A 149 7.22 -5.03 11.50
N HIS A 150 7.37 -4.24 12.56
CA HIS A 150 6.73 -2.93 12.67
C HIS A 150 7.56 -1.80 12.07
N HIS A 151 6.88 -0.79 11.54
CA HIS A 151 7.50 0.45 11.05
C HIS A 151 6.64 1.66 11.47
N GLU A 152 7.27 2.78 11.82
CA GLU A 152 6.58 4.00 12.29
C GLU A 152 5.64 4.67 11.27
N ASN A 153 5.74 4.25 10.01
CA ASN A 153 4.93 4.76 8.89
C ASN A 153 3.75 3.82 8.56
N LEU A 154 3.69 2.65 9.21
CA LEU A 154 2.65 1.65 8.98
C LEU A 154 1.68 1.68 10.15
N SER A 155 0.40 1.88 9.85
CA SER A 155 -0.69 1.89 10.83
C SER A 155 -1.93 1.25 10.20
N HIS A 156 -2.80 0.71 11.02
CA HIS A 156 -4.08 0.14 10.61
C HIS A 156 -5.09 1.22 10.25
N VAL A 157 -4.79 1.99 9.20
CA VAL A 157 -5.69 2.97 8.58
C VAL A 157 -6.78 2.28 7.75
N ASP A 158 -7.78 3.03 7.26
CA ASP A 158 -8.78 2.48 6.33
C ASP A 158 -8.10 1.81 5.12
N GLY A 159 -8.53 0.61 4.76
CA GLY A 159 -7.96 -0.18 3.66
C GLY A 159 -6.56 -0.74 3.90
N ALA A 160 -5.98 -0.60 5.09
CA ALA A 160 -4.70 -1.23 5.42
C ALA A 160 -4.80 -2.76 5.33
N ILE A 161 -3.74 -3.41 4.83
CA ILE A 161 -3.60 -4.87 4.90
C ILE A 161 -2.63 -5.24 6.03
N GLY A 162 -3.08 -6.15 6.91
CA GLY A 162 -2.31 -6.63 8.05
C GLY A 162 -2.18 -8.15 8.10
N MET A 163 -1.10 -8.63 8.73
CA MET A 163 -0.85 -10.06 8.90
C MET A 163 -1.63 -10.60 10.09
N ALA A 164 -2.39 -11.67 9.86
CA ALA A 164 -2.98 -12.43 10.96
C ALA A 164 -1.89 -13.30 11.62
N ARG A 165 -1.97 -13.42 12.94
CA ARG A 165 -1.07 -14.25 13.75
C ARG A 165 -1.81 -14.94 14.90
N SER A 166 -1.14 -15.92 15.48
CA SER A 166 -1.56 -16.50 16.77
C SER A 166 -1.10 -15.61 17.94
N GLN A 167 -1.13 -16.16 19.17
CA GLN A 167 -0.66 -15.43 20.36
C GLN A 167 0.84 -15.11 20.29
N ASP A 168 1.64 -15.96 19.65
CA ASP A 168 3.05 -15.71 19.46
C ASP A 168 3.25 -14.57 18.44
N PRO A 169 3.94 -13.47 18.79
CA PRO A 169 4.23 -12.36 17.88
C PRO A 169 4.81 -12.79 16.52
N ASP A 170 5.70 -13.80 16.52
CA ASP A 170 6.43 -14.26 15.32
C ASP A 170 5.75 -15.45 14.61
N SER A 171 4.41 -15.56 14.76
CA SER A 171 3.62 -16.66 14.19
C SER A 171 2.78 -16.28 12.97
N ALA A 172 2.96 -15.08 12.42
CA ALA A 172 2.37 -14.72 11.14
C ALA A 172 2.89 -15.68 10.05
N ASP A 173 2.01 -16.19 9.20
CA ASP A 173 2.33 -17.15 8.13
C ASP A 173 1.75 -16.65 6.80
N SER A 174 0.62 -17.18 6.36
CA SER A 174 0.02 -16.83 5.06
C SER A 174 -1.28 -16.05 5.16
N GLN A 175 -1.88 -16.03 6.36
CA GLN A 175 -3.15 -15.38 6.61
C GLN A 175 -2.98 -13.87 6.75
N TRP A 176 -3.89 -13.13 6.14
CA TRP A 176 -3.91 -11.66 6.14
C TRP A 176 -5.36 -11.18 6.26
N TYR A 177 -5.51 -9.92 6.61
CA TYR A 177 -6.80 -9.24 6.65
C TYR A 177 -6.71 -7.84 6.06
N ILE A 178 -7.83 -7.32 5.59
CA ILE A 178 -7.97 -5.95 5.11
C ILE A 178 -8.89 -5.20 6.09
N ALA A 179 -8.45 -4.03 6.54
CA ALA A 179 -9.25 -3.14 7.37
C ALA A 179 -10.37 -2.51 6.52
N GLU A 180 -11.61 -2.60 7.01
CA GLU A 180 -12.80 -2.08 6.33
C GLU A 180 -13.04 -0.59 6.58
N THR A 181 -12.41 -0.10 7.66
CA THR A 181 -12.38 1.25 8.22
C THR A 181 -11.06 1.39 9.01
N GLU A 182 -10.82 2.53 9.64
CA GLU A 182 -9.70 2.70 10.57
C GLU A 182 -9.75 1.66 11.71
N ALA A 183 -8.65 0.97 11.95
CA ALA A 183 -8.51 -0.10 12.92
C ALA A 183 -7.28 0.08 13.81
N HIS A 184 -6.94 1.32 14.17
CA HIS A 184 -5.77 1.68 15.00
C HIS A 184 -5.63 0.90 16.31
N GLY A 185 -6.72 0.33 16.83
CA GLY A 185 -6.68 -0.59 17.96
C GLY A 185 -5.89 -1.89 17.71
N LEU A 186 -5.42 -2.14 16.48
CA LEU A 186 -4.52 -3.21 16.08
C LEU A 186 -3.03 -2.79 16.07
N ASP A 187 -2.75 -1.49 16.13
CA ASP A 187 -1.40 -0.94 16.14
C ASP A 187 -0.64 -1.29 17.44
N PRO A 188 0.69 -1.50 17.37
CA PRO A 188 1.50 -1.93 18.51
C PRO A 188 1.43 -0.96 19.70
N GLU A 189 1.33 0.36 19.45
CA GLU A 189 1.24 1.38 20.49
C GLU A 189 -0.11 1.39 21.23
N ASN A 190 -1.14 0.77 20.65
CA ASN A 190 -2.49 0.72 21.20
C ASN A 190 -2.80 -0.64 21.87
N ARG A 191 -1.79 -1.51 22.00
CA ARG A 191 -1.94 -2.89 22.49
C ARG A 191 -0.84 -3.33 23.44
N ASP A 192 -1.18 -4.23 24.35
CA ASP A 192 -0.24 -4.82 25.31
C ASP A 192 0.38 -6.13 24.81
N ASP A 193 -0.05 -6.64 23.66
CA ASP A 193 0.37 -7.92 23.06
C ASP A 193 1.17 -7.73 21.77
N GLU A 194 1.92 -6.62 21.68
CA GLU A 194 2.76 -6.25 20.54
C GLU A 194 1.99 -5.92 19.25
N GLY A 195 0.68 -6.10 19.20
CA GLY A 195 -0.17 -5.74 18.05
C GLY A 195 0.10 -6.52 16.77
N TYR A 196 -0.21 -5.92 15.62
CA TYR A 196 -0.19 -6.61 14.33
C TYR A 196 0.61 -5.85 13.28
N VAL A 197 1.16 -6.56 12.31
CA VAL A 197 1.99 -5.99 11.26
C VAL A 197 1.10 -5.55 10.09
N THR A 198 1.03 -4.25 9.84
CA THR A 198 0.52 -3.68 8.58
C THR A 198 1.65 -3.66 7.56
N PHE A 199 1.38 -3.99 6.30
CA PHE A 199 2.43 -4.10 5.26
C PHE A 199 2.00 -3.63 3.86
N GLY A 200 0.82 -3.03 3.74
CA GLY A 200 0.30 -2.53 2.47
C GLY A 200 -1.02 -1.80 2.64
N ILE A 201 -1.61 -1.38 1.53
CA ILE A 201 -2.90 -0.66 1.53
C ILE A 201 -3.66 -0.92 0.23
N VAL A 202 -4.99 -0.97 0.32
CA VAL A 202 -5.85 -0.97 -0.86
C VAL A 202 -5.70 0.36 -1.60
N ARG A 203 -5.47 0.31 -2.91
CA ARG A 203 -5.44 1.49 -3.79
C ARG A 203 -6.70 1.63 -4.63
N ASN A 204 -7.41 0.53 -4.88
CA ASN A 204 -8.69 0.55 -5.59
C ASN A 204 -9.53 -0.67 -5.21
N GLY A 205 -10.86 -0.53 -5.19
CA GLY A 205 -11.79 -1.61 -4.88
C GLY A 205 -12.27 -1.65 -3.42
N MET A 206 -12.11 -0.56 -2.66
CA MET A 206 -12.63 -0.47 -1.29
C MET A 206 -14.16 -0.66 -1.21
N SER A 207 -14.91 -0.26 -2.22
CA SER A 207 -16.34 -0.54 -2.30
C SER A 207 -16.66 -2.04 -2.29
N HIS A 208 -15.78 -2.88 -2.85
CA HIS A 208 -15.94 -4.33 -2.77
C HIS A 208 -15.65 -4.85 -1.35
N ILE A 209 -14.62 -4.33 -0.68
CA ILE A 209 -14.32 -4.67 0.73
C ILE A 209 -15.52 -4.34 1.62
N ARG A 210 -16.04 -3.11 1.54
CA ARG A 210 -17.20 -2.67 2.33
C ARG A 210 -18.47 -3.44 1.98
N ALA A 211 -18.66 -3.85 0.72
CA ALA A 211 -19.79 -4.71 0.38
C ALA A 211 -19.64 -6.13 0.94
N ILE A 212 -18.42 -6.67 0.97
CA ILE A 212 -18.11 -7.96 1.58
C ILE A 212 -18.34 -7.90 3.10
N ALA A 213 -17.93 -6.82 3.78
CA ALA A 213 -18.16 -6.60 5.21
C ALA A 213 -19.61 -6.88 5.65
N THR A 214 -20.56 -6.43 4.81
CA THR A 214 -21.99 -6.52 5.10
C THR A 214 -22.64 -7.87 4.76
N VAL A 215 -21.89 -8.84 4.23
CA VAL A 215 -22.46 -10.16 3.92
C VAL A 215 -22.91 -10.84 5.22
N PRO A 216 -24.03 -11.57 5.22
CA PRO A 216 -24.44 -12.28 6.43
C PRO A 216 -23.44 -13.37 6.81
N THR A 217 -23.20 -13.52 8.10
CA THR A 217 -22.23 -14.45 8.67
C THR A 217 -22.89 -15.48 9.59
N THR A 218 -22.11 -16.38 10.18
CA THR A 218 -22.55 -17.36 11.19
C THR A 218 -21.38 -17.85 12.04
N ASP A 219 -21.68 -18.28 13.26
CA ASP A 219 -20.74 -18.96 14.16
C ASP A 219 -20.76 -20.48 14.00
N ASP A 220 -21.82 -21.03 13.38
CA ASP A 220 -21.96 -22.45 13.06
C ASP A 220 -22.20 -22.64 11.56
N PRO A 221 -21.14 -22.72 10.74
CA PRO A 221 -21.28 -22.95 9.30
C PRO A 221 -21.89 -24.31 8.95
N SER A 222 -22.02 -25.23 9.90
CA SER A 222 -22.63 -26.55 9.71
C SER A 222 -24.07 -26.65 10.21
N GLY A 223 -24.55 -25.62 10.90
CA GLY A 223 -25.84 -25.58 11.58
C GLY A 223 -26.91 -24.76 10.86
N GLU A 224 -28.04 -24.60 11.53
CA GLU A 224 -29.17 -23.78 11.05
C GLU A 224 -29.11 -22.33 11.53
N GLU A 225 -28.09 -21.95 12.31
CA GLU A 225 -27.99 -20.63 12.89
C GLU A 225 -27.50 -19.61 11.87
N ILE A 226 -28.28 -18.55 11.67
CA ILE A 226 -27.88 -17.38 10.92
C ILE A 226 -27.64 -16.27 11.95
N VAL A 227 -26.38 -15.86 12.11
CA VAL A 227 -25.99 -14.75 12.98
C VAL A 227 -25.54 -13.58 12.11
N VAL A 228 -26.34 -12.51 12.05
CA VAL A 228 -26.02 -11.38 11.17
C VAL A 228 -24.84 -10.59 11.73
N ASN A 229 -23.83 -10.33 10.90
CA ASN A 229 -22.70 -9.43 11.18
C ASN A 229 -23.21 -8.08 11.74
N PRO A 230 -22.59 -7.46 12.78
CA PRO A 230 -21.37 -7.82 13.51
C PRO A 230 -21.56 -8.82 14.67
N ALA A 231 -22.72 -9.46 14.81
CA ALA A 231 -23.00 -10.28 16.00
C ALA A 231 -22.27 -11.65 16.01
N SER A 232 -21.69 -12.09 14.89
CA SER A 232 -20.98 -13.37 14.75
C SER A 232 -19.55 -13.23 15.28
N THR A 233 -19.16 -14.10 16.22
CA THR A 233 -17.80 -14.15 16.77
C THR A 233 -16.79 -14.83 15.85
N ALA A 234 -17.23 -15.81 15.06
CA ALA A 234 -16.42 -16.47 14.04
C ALA A 234 -16.38 -15.68 12.72
N GLY A 235 -17.43 -14.91 12.43
CA GLY A 235 -17.54 -14.05 11.24
C GLY A 235 -17.61 -14.83 9.93
N ARG A 236 -18.01 -16.11 9.93
CA ARG A 236 -17.94 -16.95 8.73
C ARG A 236 -19.07 -16.57 7.75
N PRO A 237 -18.80 -16.14 6.50
CA PRO A 237 -19.87 -15.81 5.56
C PRO A 237 -20.82 -16.98 5.29
N ILE A 238 -22.12 -16.74 5.13
CA ILE A 238 -23.08 -17.83 4.80
C ILE A 238 -23.08 -18.20 3.32
N TRP A 239 -22.61 -17.30 2.46
CA TRP A 239 -22.25 -17.57 1.07
C TRP A 239 -20.77 -17.36 0.88
N GLU A 240 -20.19 -18.14 -0.02
CA GLU A 240 -18.77 -18.02 -0.32
C GLU A 240 -18.44 -16.62 -0.84
N VAL A 241 -17.49 -15.97 -0.18
CA VAL A 241 -16.81 -14.78 -0.68
C VAL A 241 -15.51 -15.27 -1.31
N HIS A 242 -15.62 -15.69 -2.56
CA HIS A 242 -14.60 -16.45 -3.25
C HIS A 242 -13.50 -15.55 -3.80
N ILE A 243 -12.23 -15.93 -3.61
CA ILE A 243 -11.05 -15.34 -4.23
C ILE A 243 -10.63 -16.24 -5.39
N SER A 244 -10.97 -15.84 -6.62
CA SER A 244 -10.67 -16.65 -7.81
C SER A 244 -9.20 -16.60 -8.19
N LYS A 245 -8.55 -15.45 -7.99
CA LYS A 245 -7.16 -15.21 -8.39
C LYS A 245 -6.54 -14.13 -7.52
N VAL A 246 -5.29 -14.33 -7.14
CA VAL A 246 -4.40 -13.27 -6.65
C VAL A 246 -3.16 -13.24 -7.55
N GLU A 247 -2.76 -12.06 -8.01
CA GLU A 247 -1.66 -11.92 -8.98
C GLU A 247 -0.89 -10.61 -8.78
N MET A 248 0.44 -10.69 -8.89
CA MET A 248 1.31 -9.52 -8.99
C MET A 248 1.14 -8.89 -10.38
N ILE A 249 0.83 -7.60 -10.44
CA ILE A 249 0.50 -6.92 -11.71
C ILE A 249 1.54 -5.88 -12.14
N GLY A 250 2.44 -5.48 -11.25
CA GLY A 250 3.42 -4.46 -11.56
C GLY A 250 4.00 -3.80 -10.31
N VAL A 251 4.65 -2.66 -10.54
CA VAL A 251 5.14 -1.74 -9.52
C VAL A 251 4.51 -0.37 -9.70
N ILE A 252 4.44 0.41 -8.63
CA ILE A 252 4.06 1.82 -8.69
C ILE A 252 5.08 2.58 -9.56
N PRO A 253 4.64 3.37 -10.56
CA PRO A 253 5.54 4.05 -11.49
C PRO A 253 6.42 5.09 -10.80
N TYR A 254 7.62 5.29 -11.34
CA TYR A 254 8.43 6.45 -11.01
C TYR A 254 7.85 7.68 -11.70
N VAL A 255 7.25 8.58 -10.92
CA VAL A 255 6.82 9.88 -11.46
C VAL A 255 8.08 10.65 -11.81
N ASP A 256 8.34 10.80 -13.12
CA ASP A 256 9.34 11.75 -13.60
C ASP A 256 8.96 13.13 -13.07
N GLU A 257 9.72 13.67 -12.10
CA GLU A 257 9.56 15.07 -11.73
C GLU A 257 9.73 15.89 -13.02
N PRO A 258 8.76 16.77 -13.38
CA PRO A 258 8.94 17.61 -14.54
C PRO A 258 10.23 18.39 -14.37
N ALA A 259 11.16 18.23 -15.32
CA ALA A 259 12.49 18.83 -15.30
C ALA A 259 12.38 20.27 -14.80
N LYS A 260 13.00 20.56 -13.64
CA LYS A 260 13.02 21.91 -13.06
C LYS A 260 13.43 22.88 -14.16
N ASP A 261 12.48 23.73 -14.54
CA ASP A 261 12.63 24.74 -15.58
C ASP A 261 13.99 25.46 -15.43
N GLU A 262 14.91 25.21 -16.37
CA GLU A 262 16.30 25.74 -16.36
C GLU A 262 16.35 27.28 -16.30
N THR A 263 15.21 27.94 -16.46
CA THR A 263 15.05 29.39 -16.37
C THR A 263 15.51 29.96 -15.02
N GLN A 264 15.29 29.27 -13.89
CA GLN A 264 15.85 29.70 -12.59
C GLN A 264 17.36 29.44 -12.48
N SER A 265 17.85 28.36 -13.10
CA SER A 265 19.28 28.02 -13.12
C SER A 265 20.08 29.13 -13.82
N PHE A 266 19.66 29.54 -15.02
CA PHE A 266 20.38 30.57 -15.77
C PHE A 266 20.50 31.89 -14.98
N LEU A 267 19.39 32.42 -14.44
CA LEU A 267 19.39 33.68 -13.68
C LEU A 267 20.22 33.61 -12.38
N SER A 268 20.37 32.42 -11.78
CA SER A 268 21.18 32.22 -10.58
C SER A 268 22.69 32.19 -10.87
N THR A 269 23.09 31.75 -12.08
CA THR A 269 24.49 31.67 -12.49
C THR A 269 25.11 33.06 -12.67
N THR A 270 26.43 33.15 -12.47
CA THR A 270 27.22 34.36 -12.73
C THR A 270 27.00 34.90 -14.15
N ALA A 271 26.88 34.01 -15.14
CA ALA A 271 26.62 34.39 -16.53
C ALA A 271 25.23 35.03 -16.72
N GLY A 272 24.18 34.47 -16.12
CA GLY A 272 22.83 35.05 -16.22
C GLY A 272 22.71 36.38 -15.49
N LYS A 273 23.33 36.52 -14.31
CA LYS A 273 23.38 37.80 -13.59
C LYS A 273 24.08 38.90 -14.39
N ILE A 274 25.19 38.57 -15.05
CA ILE A 274 25.90 39.52 -15.94
C ILE A 274 25.00 39.90 -17.12
N THR A 275 24.35 38.93 -17.76
CA THR A 275 23.52 39.16 -18.94
C THR A 275 22.34 40.10 -18.63
N VAL A 276 21.62 39.86 -17.53
CA VAL A 276 20.52 40.73 -17.09
C VAL A 276 21.01 42.14 -16.76
N SER A 277 22.16 42.25 -16.08
CA SER A 277 22.73 43.55 -15.71
C SER A 277 23.07 44.39 -16.95
N VAL A 278 23.66 43.78 -17.98
CA VAL A 278 24.00 44.47 -19.24
C VAL A 278 22.74 44.93 -19.97
N VAL A 279 21.69 44.11 -20.02
CA VAL A 279 20.42 44.49 -20.67
C VAL A 279 19.75 45.65 -19.93
N MET A 280 19.72 45.64 -18.60
CA MET A 280 19.13 46.72 -17.80
C MET A 280 19.89 48.04 -17.95
N ILE A 281 21.23 47.98 -18.00
CA ILE A 281 22.06 49.16 -18.25
C ILE A 281 21.81 49.70 -19.67
N GLY A 282 21.71 48.81 -20.66
CA GLY A 282 21.39 49.19 -22.04
C GLY A 282 20.03 49.88 -22.17
N LEU A 283 18.99 49.33 -21.55
CA LEU A 283 17.65 49.92 -21.53
C LEU A 283 17.64 51.28 -20.81
N GLY A 284 18.36 51.40 -19.69
CA GLY A 284 18.52 52.66 -18.97
C GLY A 284 19.22 53.73 -19.80
N ALA A 285 20.27 53.36 -20.54
CA ALA A 285 20.98 54.28 -21.43
C ALA A 285 20.09 54.74 -22.60
N VAL A 286 19.32 53.84 -23.22
CA VAL A 286 18.36 54.17 -24.28
C VAL A 286 17.26 55.09 -23.74
N GLY A 287 16.70 54.77 -22.57
CA GLY A 287 15.71 55.61 -21.91
C GLY A 287 16.24 56.99 -21.57
N TYR A 288 17.50 57.09 -21.12
CA TYR A 288 18.16 58.37 -20.85
C TYR A 288 18.37 59.19 -22.13
N VAL A 289 18.79 58.57 -23.24
CA VAL A 289 18.93 59.25 -24.53
C VAL A 289 17.58 59.77 -25.04
N PHE A 290 16.50 58.99 -24.90
CA PHE A 290 15.15 59.44 -25.22
C PHE A 290 14.69 60.59 -24.32
N TYR A 291 14.94 60.50 -23.01
CA TYR A 291 14.61 61.55 -22.05
C TYR A 291 15.38 62.85 -22.35
N ALA A 292 16.68 62.77 -22.58
CA ALA A 292 17.53 63.91 -22.90
C ALA A 292 17.18 64.52 -24.27
N GLY A 293 16.87 63.69 -25.26
CA GLY A 293 16.45 64.14 -26.60
C GLY A 293 15.08 64.80 -26.66
N SER A 294 14.22 64.59 -25.64
CA SER A 294 12.92 65.26 -25.54
C SER A 294 12.98 66.69 -25.03
N ARG A 295 14.16 67.18 -24.59
CA ARG A 295 14.38 68.59 -24.24
C ARG A 295 14.88 69.38 -25.46
N VAL A 296 13.97 69.70 -26.37
CA VAL A 296 14.19 70.75 -27.38
C VAL A 296 13.58 72.05 -26.86
N GLU A 297 14.34 73.14 -26.98
CA GLU A 297 14.16 74.47 -26.40
C GLU A 297 12.75 75.06 -26.58
N GLU A 298 12.19 75.63 -25.50
CA GLU A 298 11.11 76.61 -25.60
C GLU A 298 11.64 77.86 -26.31
N PRO A 299 10.99 78.37 -27.38
CA PRO A 299 11.47 79.55 -28.07
C PRO A 299 11.29 80.80 -27.20
N ASP A 300 12.34 81.62 -27.14
CA ASP A 300 12.38 82.90 -26.42
C ASP A 300 11.16 83.76 -26.74
N ALA A 301 10.49 84.24 -25.68
CA ALA A 301 9.35 85.15 -25.79
C ALA A 301 9.79 86.47 -26.46
N ILE A 302 9.22 86.72 -27.64
CA ILE A 302 9.35 87.97 -28.40
C ILE A 302 8.65 89.08 -27.59
N LEU A 303 9.43 90.02 -27.05
CA LEU A 303 8.92 91.27 -26.50
C LEU A 303 8.44 92.14 -27.67
N LEU A 304 7.13 92.33 -27.76
CA LEU A 304 6.53 93.33 -28.64
C LEU A 304 6.63 94.70 -27.96
N ASP A 305 7.56 95.52 -28.44
CA ASP A 305 7.45 96.97 -28.37
C ASP A 305 6.52 97.41 -29.50
N GLU A 306 5.41 98.11 -29.18
CA GLU A 306 4.86 99.15 -30.04
C GLU A 306 3.80 100.01 -29.32
N ASN A 307 4.20 101.26 -29.09
CA ASN A 307 3.46 102.53 -29.19
C ASN A 307 2.39 102.90 -28.15
#